data_AF-A0A6A4E419-F1
#
_entry.id   AF-A0A6A4E419-F1
#
_cell.length_a   1.000
_cell.length_b   1.000
_cell.length_c   1.000
_cell.angle_alpha   90.00
_cell.angle_beta   90.00
_cell.angle_gamma   90.00
#
_symmetry.space_group_name_H-M   'P 1'
#
loop_
_entity.id
_entity.type
_entity.pdbx_description
1 polymer ?
#
loop_
_entity_poly.entity_id
_entity_poly.type
_entity_poly.pdbx_seq_one_letter_code
_entity_poly.pdbx_strand_id
1 'polypeptide(L)'
;MAKLMATMSYRLDIKLTGENYDEWSKRLMTVFIAIGVNDIVLGREHLDERRRDKWVNCWEVRRKKAHSHLVQHVEWSVFQGFRYDLRTGNPRVLLDALRERYSEGNGYNPVYLERQLLTRCLGPSERVRKYIDDMMDIRRVLSENRERMTDEKFASILLSNVSDVYPEIVREHNERARFNRERPSLRNAIGRLETAEVMVIDQEVVKDVLVKDVADKDVGTTVEVMDLT
;
A
#
# COMPACT_ATOMS: atom_id res chain seq x y z
N MET A 1 15.60 42.01 33.24
CA MET A 1 15.66 40.53 33.28
C MET A 1 15.60 39.97 31.87
N ALA A 2 16.74 39.51 31.34
CA ALA A 2 16.81 38.87 30.03
C ALA A 2 16.34 37.42 30.17
N LYS A 3 15.23 37.08 29.52
CA LYS A 3 14.68 35.72 29.48
C LYS A 3 15.58 34.90 28.54
N LEU A 4 16.46 34.07 29.11
CA LEU A 4 17.18 33.03 28.37
C LEU A 4 16.14 32.05 27.80
N MET A 5 15.71 32.28 26.57
CA MET A 5 15.03 31.28 25.77
C MET A 5 16.06 30.18 25.51
N ALA A 6 15.90 29.03 26.15
CA ALA A 6 16.63 27.84 25.78
C ALA A 6 16.30 27.53 24.31
N THR A 7 17.19 27.93 23.40
CA THR A 7 17.18 27.45 22.02
C THR A 7 17.47 25.96 22.13
N MET A 8 16.42 25.12 22.18
CA MET A 8 16.58 23.68 22.05
C MET A 8 17.33 23.43 20.75
N SER A 9 18.61 23.07 20.90
CA SER A 9 19.44 22.66 19.77
C SER A 9 18.97 21.27 19.40
N TYR A 10 18.02 21.18 18.48
CA TYR A 10 17.62 19.92 17.85
C TYR A 10 18.77 19.46 16.94
N ARG A 11 19.89 19.06 17.54
CA ARG A 11 20.99 18.41 16.83
C ARG A 11 20.63 16.96 16.73
N LEU A 12 20.44 16.46 15.50
CA LEU A 12 20.64 15.03 15.30
C LEU A 12 22.09 14.70 15.67
N ASP A 13 22.22 13.65 16.47
CA ASP A 13 23.46 12.96 16.81
C ASP A 13 23.98 12.09 15.66
N ILE A 14 23.13 11.82 14.67
CA ILE A 14 23.46 10.96 13.52
C ILE A 14 23.53 11.76 12.21
N LYS A 15 24.48 11.37 11.36
CA LYS A 15 24.56 11.79 9.95
C LYS A 15 24.17 10.63 9.05
N LEU A 16 23.60 10.94 7.89
CA LEU A 16 23.37 9.92 6.86
C LEU A 16 24.71 9.43 6.30
N THR A 17 24.98 8.14 6.46
CA THR A 17 26.13 7.41 5.88
C THR A 17 25.71 6.53 4.70
N GLY A 18 24.40 6.39 4.46
CA GLY A 18 23.80 5.56 3.42
C GLY A 18 23.01 4.40 4.00
N GLU A 19 23.69 3.51 4.74
CA GLU A 19 23.09 2.31 5.36
C GLU A 19 22.08 2.63 6.47
N ASN A 20 22.25 3.78 7.14
CA ASN A 20 21.38 4.19 8.24
C ASN A 20 20.18 5.05 7.81
N TYR A 21 19.77 4.98 6.54
CA TYR A 21 18.76 5.89 5.98
C TYR A 21 17.41 5.84 6.71
N ASP A 22 16.91 4.66 7.09
CA ASP A 22 15.62 4.52 7.79
C ASP A 22 15.62 5.26 9.14
N GLU A 23 16.62 4.98 9.98
CA GLU A 23 16.77 5.64 11.28
C GLU A 23 17.04 7.14 11.13
N TRP A 24 17.95 7.50 10.21
CA TRP A 24 18.27 8.89 9.89
C TRP A 24 17.05 9.68 9.45
N SER A 25 16.25 9.13 8.54
CA SER A 25 15.07 9.80 8.00
C SER A 25 14.03 10.03 9.09
N LYS A 26 13.73 9.03 9.94
CA LYS A 26 12.79 9.16 11.06
C LYS A 26 13.22 10.26 12.03
N ARG A 27 14.48 10.27 12.46
CA ARG A 27 14.99 11.29 13.39
C ARG A 27 15.02 12.68 12.73
N LEU A 28 15.35 12.76 11.43
CA LEU A 28 15.35 14.02 10.69
C LEU A 28 13.94 14.62 10.60
N MET A 29 12.93 13.78 10.34
CA MET A 29 11.54 14.21 10.32
C MET A 29 11.07 14.73 11.68
N THR A 30 11.47 14.09 12.79
CA THR A 30 11.20 14.61 14.14
C THR A 30 11.75 16.02 14.33
N VAL A 31 12.98 16.29 13.88
CA VAL A 31 13.58 17.63 13.93
C VAL A 31 12.78 18.61 13.07
N PHE A 32 12.42 18.25 11.84
CA PHE A 32 11.66 19.12 10.94
C PHE A 32 10.26 19.47 11.45
N ILE A 33 9.61 18.54 12.14
CA ILE A 33 8.35 18.81 12.86
C ILE A 33 8.61 19.81 13.98
N ALA A 34 9.61 19.58 14.83
CA ALA A 34 9.90 20.42 15.99
C ALA A 34 10.29 21.86 15.61
N ILE A 35 10.96 22.06 14.47
CA ILE A 35 11.33 23.40 13.97
C ILE A 35 10.30 24.02 13.01
N GLY A 36 9.18 23.34 12.73
CA GLY A 36 8.08 23.85 11.92
C GLY A 36 8.37 23.99 10.43
N VAL A 37 9.20 23.11 9.85
CA VAL A 37 9.53 23.14 8.40
C VAL A 37 9.07 21.90 7.63
N ASN A 38 8.49 20.92 8.32
CA ASN A 38 8.06 19.64 7.77
C ASN A 38 7.22 19.77 6.48
N ASP A 39 6.24 20.69 6.46
CA ASP A 39 5.32 20.83 5.33
C ASP A 39 6.00 21.36 4.06
N ILE A 40 7.07 22.16 4.19
CA ILE A 40 7.88 22.59 3.03
C ILE A 40 8.69 21.41 2.50
N VAL A 41 9.30 20.64 3.41
CA VAL A 41 10.18 19.51 3.05
C VAL A 41 9.39 18.39 2.37
N LEU A 42 8.20 18.06 2.87
CA LEU A 42 7.29 17.08 2.26
C LEU A 42 6.52 17.64 1.06
N GLY A 43 6.68 18.92 0.75
CA GLY A 43 6.00 19.56 -0.38
C GLY A 43 4.49 19.71 -0.21
N ARG A 44 4.00 19.76 1.03
CA ARG A 44 2.61 20.08 1.38
C ARG A 44 2.35 21.60 1.38
N GLU A 45 3.40 22.39 1.60
CA GLU A 45 3.36 23.85 1.53
C GLU A 45 4.17 24.36 0.34
N HIS A 46 3.49 25.01 -0.61
CA HIS A 46 4.09 25.60 -1.80
C HIS A 46 4.24 27.12 -1.65
N LEU A 47 5.25 27.70 -2.32
CA LEU A 47 5.38 29.14 -2.44
C LEU A 47 4.15 29.70 -3.18
N ASP A 48 3.47 30.64 -2.54
CA ASP A 48 2.35 31.40 -3.08
C ASP A 48 2.72 32.89 -3.11
N GLU A 49 3.24 33.34 -4.24
CA GLU A 49 3.70 34.72 -4.46
C GLU A 49 2.56 35.75 -4.41
N ARG A 50 1.30 35.32 -4.45
CA ARG A 50 0.12 36.20 -4.33
C ARG A 50 -0.17 36.60 -2.88
N ARG A 51 0.52 35.99 -1.92
CA ARG A 51 0.40 36.34 -0.49
C ARG A 51 1.27 37.54 -0.15
N ARG A 52 0.95 38.18 0.98
CA ARG A 52 1.70 39.34 1.51
C ARG A 52 3.21 39.03 1.61
N ASP A 53 4.06 40.02 1.33
CA ASP A 53 5.53 39.92 1.36
C ASP A 53 6.09 39.31 2.65
N LYS A 54 5.47 39.59 3.79
CA LYS A 54 5.85 39.00 5.09
C LYS A 54 5.72 37.47 5.09
N TRP A 55 4.71 36.93 4.43
CA TRP A 55 4.51 35.49 4.30
C TRP A 55 5.55 34.87 3.35
N VAL A 56 5.80 35.49 2.19
CA VAL A 56 6.82 35.05 1.23
C VAL A 56 8.20 35.01 1.86
N ASN A 57 8.58 36.06 2.59
CA ASN A 57 9.84 36.10 3.33
C ASN A 57 9.91 35.03 4.42
N CYS A 58 8.81 34.78 5.15
CA CYS A 58 8.76 33.72 6.15
C CYS A 58 8.95 32.33 5.52
N TRP A 59 8.32 32.08 4.37
CA TRP A 59 8.46 30.85 3.62
C TRP A 59 9.90 30.63 3.15
N GLU A 60 10.53 31.65 2.56
CA GLU A 60 11.92 31.58 2.09
C GLU A 60 12.91 31.32 3.24
N VAL A 61 12.74 31.98 4.39
CA VAL A 61 13.58 31.74 5.58
C VAL A 61 13.43 30.30 6.06
N ARG A 62 12.20 29.78 6.13
CA ARG A 62 11.94 28.39 6.52
C ARG A 62 12.50 27.38 5.52
N ARG A 63 12.39 27.65 4.22
CA ARG A 63 12.98 26.81 3.16
C ARG A 63 14.49 26.72 3.31
N LYS A 64 15.17 27.86 3.44
CA LYS A 64 16.63 27.93 3.64
C LYS A 64 17.05 27.23 4.93
N LYS A 65 16.27 27.39 6.00
CA LYS A 65 16.47 26.68 7.27
C LYS A 65 16.39 25.17 7.09
N ALA A 66 15.34 24.68 6.42
CA ALA A 66 15.18 23.26 6.13
C ALA A 66 16.33 22.70 5.28
N HIS A 67 16.72 23.39 4.22
CA HIS A 67 17.86 23.00 3.37
C HIS A 67 19.16 22.96 4.18
N SER A 68 19.43 23.98 4.99
CA SER A 68 20.63 24.04 5.83
C SER A 68 20.67 22.88 6.85
N HIS A 69 19.55 22.55 7.49
CA HIS A 69 19.47 21.41 8.40
C HIS A 69 19.69 20.08 7.68
N LEU A 70 19.08 19.89 6.51
CA LEU A 70 19.28 18.71 5.69
C LEU A 70 20.76 18.53 5.33
N VAL A 71 21.44 19.63 4.96
CA VAL A 71 22.87 19.64 4.63
C VAL A 71 23.77 19.32 5.83
N GLN A 72 23.42 19.81 7.03
CA GLN A 72 24.21 19.55 8.23
C GLN A 72 24.17 18.09 8.71
N HIS A 73 23.09 17.37 8.37
CA HIS A 73 22.83 16.02 8.87
C HIS A 73 23.12 14.91 7.85
N VAL A 74 23.86 15.21 6.79
CA VAL A 74 24.31 14.22 5.81
C VAL A 74 25.83 14.25 5.73
N GLU A 75 26.46 13.10 5.58
CA GLU A 75 27.91 13.01 5.45
C GLU A 75 28.40 13.58 4.10
N TRP A 76 29.60 14.16 4.09
CA TRP A 76 30.17 14.73 2.86
C TRP A 76 30.38 13.68 1.77
N SER A 77 30.78 12.46 2.13
CA SER A 77 30.91 11.30 1.23
C SER A 77 29.62 11.04 0.45
N VAL A 78 28.48 11.08 1.15
CA VAL A 78 27.14 10.93 0.58
C VAL A 78 26.81 12.09 -0.36
N PHE A 79 27.14 13.33 -0.02
CA PHE A 79 26.84 14.50 -0.85
C PHE A 79 27.51 14.53 -2.22
N GLN A 80 28.65 13.84 -2.37
CA GLN A 80 29.36 13.84 -3.64
C GLN A 80 28.48 13.30 -4.79
N GLY A 81 27.52 12.42 -4.47
CA GLY A 81 26.55 11.88 -5.43
C GLY A 81 25.37 12.79 -5.78
N PHE A 82 25.15 13.91 -5.08
CA PHE A 82 23.93 14.74 -5.17
C PHE A 82 24.22 16.21 -5.47
N ARG A 83 25.33 16.50 -6.17
CA ARG A 83 25.78 17.88 -6.44
C ARG A 83 24.73 18.72 -7.16
N TYR A 84 23.92 18.10 -8.03
CA TYR A 84 22.84 18.78 -8.73
C TYR A 84 21.70 19.16 -7.78
N ASP A 85 21.21 18.19 -7.00
CA ASP A 85 20.10 18.38 -6.06
C ASP A 85 20.46 19.38 -4.96
N LEU A 86 21.70 19.36 -4.48
CA LEU A 86 22.23 20.32 -3.52
C LEU A 86 22.17 21.77 -4.03
N ARG A 87 22.54 21.99 -5.30
CA ARG A 87 22.58 23.33 -5.92
C ARG A 87 21.21 23.97 -6.11
N THR A 88 20.15 23.17 -6.15
CA THR A 88 18.78 23.71 -6.25
C THR A 88 18.39 24.56 -5.04
N GLY A 89 19.05 24.36 -3.89
CA GLY A 89 18.65 24.98 -2.63
C GLY A 89 17.25 24.57 -2.16
N ASN A 90 16.64 23.57 -2.81
CA ASN A 90 15.31 23.10 -2.48
C ASN A 90 15.44 21.85 -1.61
N PRO A 91 15.03 21.91 -0.32
CA PRO A 91 15.17 20.77 0.59
C PRO A 91 14.36 19.56 0.14
N ARG A 92 13.23 19.76 -0.56
CA ARG A 92 12.41 18.68 -1.09
C ARG A 92 13.14 17.87 -2.16
N VAL A 93 13.73 18.57 -3.14
CA VAL A 93 14.46 17.93 -4.24
C VAL A 93 15.58 17.06 -3.70
N LEU A 94 16.36 17.60 -2.76
CA LEU A 94 17.45 16.86 -2.12
C LEU A 94 16.94 15.68 -1.29
N LEU A 95 15.85 15.84 -0.51
CA LEU A 95 15.30 14.74 0.28
C LEU A 95 14.73 13.62 -0.61
N ASP A 96 14.03 13.97 -1.69
CA ASP A 96 13.48 13.02 -2.66
C ASP A 96 14.60 12.20 -3.32
N ALA A 97 15.69 12.86 -3.73
CA ALA A 97 16.85 12.18 -4.30
C ALA A 97 17.56 11.25 -3.28
N LEU A 98 17.74 11.71 -2.03
CA LEU A 98 18.30 10.87 -0.96
C LEU A 98 17.42 9.66 -0.67
N ARG A 99 16.10 9.83 -0.68
CA ARG A 99 15.13 8.73 -0.58
C ARG A 99 15.29 7.76 -1.73
N GLU A 100 15.31 8.25 -2.96
CA GLU A 100 15.47 7.43 -4.16
C GLU A 100 16.79 6.66 -4.22
N ARG A 101 17.84 7.11 -3.53
CA ARG A 101 19.10 6.36 -3.48
C ARG A 101 19.17 5.38 -2.32
N TYR A 102 18.85 5.85 -1.10
CA TYR A 102 19.19 5.13 0.13
C TYR A 102 18.00 4.55 0.88
N SER A 103 16.76 4.83 0.47
CA SER A 103 15.66 4.00 0.95
C SER A 103 15.84 2.60 0.37
N GLU A 104 16.42 1.69 1.14
CA GLU A 104 15.91 0.33 1.10
C GLU A 104 14.39 0.47 1.22
N GLY A 105 13.59 -0.33 0.52
CA GLY A 105 12.18 -0.35 0.89
C GLY A 105 12.07 -0.78 2.36
N ASN A 106 10.92 -1.23 2.81
CA ASN A 106 10.77 -1.71 4.19
C ASN A 106 11.63 -2.98 4.55
N GLY A 107 12.70 -3.27 3.81
CA GLY A 107 13.69 -4.33 4.05
C GLY A 107 13.32 -5.66 3.39
N TYR A 108 12.16 -5.74 2.74
CA TYR A 108 11.70 -6.97 2.11
C TYR A 108 12.34 -7.15 0.73
N ASN A 109 12.91 -8.34 0.51
CA ASN A 109 13.40 -8.74 -0.80
C ASN A 109 12.24 -8.74 -1.82
N PRO A 110 12.30 -7.95 -2.91
CA PRO A 110 11.22 -7.90 -3.90
C PRO A 110 10.91 -9.27 -4.54
N VAL A 111 11.91 -10.14 -4.70
CA VAL A 111 11.72 -11.51 -5.22
C VAL A 111 10.86 -12.34 -4.26
N TYR A 112 11.04 -12.14 -2.95
CA TYR A 112 10.22 -12.80 -1.94
C TYR A 112 8.77 -12.31 -1.97
N LEU A 113 8.55 -11.00 -2.16
CA LEU A 113 7.21 -10.41 -2.29
C LEU A 113 6.51 -10.84 -3.59
N GLU A 114 7.23 -10.90 -4.71
CA GLU A 114 6.70 -11.46 -5.95
C GLU A 114 6.30 -12.93 -5.77
N ARG A 115 7.13 -13.73 -5.10
CA ARG A 115 6.79 -15.11 -4.75
C ARG A 115 5.52 -15.17 -3.90
N GLN A 116 5.40 -14.32 -2.87
CA GLN A 116 4.18 -14.27 -2.06
C GLN A 116 2.95 -14.00 -2.92
N LEU A 117 2.99 -13.00 -3.80
CA LEU A 117 1.90 -12.70 -4.74
C LEU A 117 1.57 -13.91 -5.62
N LEU A 118 2.55 -14.64 -6.12
CA LEU A 118 2.32 -15.81 -6.98
C LEU A 118 1.76 -17.03 -6.23
N THR A 119 2.02 -17.14 -4.92
CA THR A 119 1.64 -18.32 -4.12
C THR A 119 0.45 -18.11 -3.18
N ARG A 120 0.01 -16.87 -2.99
CA ARG A 120 -1.10 -16.55 -2.10
C ARG A 120 -2.42 -16.92 -2.77
N CYS A 121 -2.92 -18.11 -2.50
CA CYS A 121 -4.22 -18.58 -2.98
C CYS A 121 -5.36 -18.17 -2.03
N LEU A 122 -6.56 -17.93 -2.57
CA LEU A 122 -7.77 -17.71 -1.77
C LEU A 122 -8.11 -18.99 -0.99
N GLY A 123 -8.33 -18.87 0.32
CA GLY A 123 -8.73 -20.00 1.16
C GLY A 123 -10.20 -20.39 1.01
N PRO A 124 -10.59 -21.68 1.18
CA PRO A 124 -11.98 -22.13 1.04
C PRO A 124 -12.99 -21.45 1.98
N SER A 125 -12.55 -20.99 3.15
CA SER A 125 -13.39 -20.28 4.14
C SER A 125 -13.06 -18.80 4.25
N GLU A 126 -12.24 -18.28 3.34
CA GLU A 126 -11.81 -16.89 3.32
C GLU A 126 -12.74 -16.03 2.48
N ARG A 127 -13.08 -14.84 2.98
CA ARG A 127 -13.85 -13.86 2.21
C ARG A 127 -12.99 -13.26 1.10
N VAL A 128 -13.55 -13.13 -0.10
CA VAL A 128 -12.89 -12.54 -1.27
C VAL A 128 -12.33 -11.16 -0.98
N ARG A 129 -13.07 -10.34 -0.21
CA ARG A 129 -12.63 -8.99 0.16
C ARG A 129 -11.30 -9.00 0.92
N LYS A 130 -11.20 -9.86 1.94
CA LYS A 130 -9.98 -9.99 2.75
C LYS A 130 -8.80 -10.45 1.89
N TYR A 131 -9.01 -11.43 1.02
CA TYR A 131 -8.00 -11.90 0.09
C TYR A 131 -7.50 -10.77 -0.84
N ILE A 132 -8.40 -9.96 -1.40
CA ILE A 132 -8.04 -8.83 -2.24
C ILE A 132 -7.23 -7.80 -1.44
N ASP A 133 -7.66 -7.47 -0.22
CA ASP A 133 -6.96 -6.52 0.65
C ASP A 133 -5.53 -7.02 0.97
N ASP A 134 -5.37 -8.30 1.32
CA ASP A 134 -4.05 -8.92 1.55
C ASP A 134 -3.15 -8.84 0.30
N MET A 135 -3.71 -9.15 -0.88
CA MET A 135 -2.96 -9.08 -2.15
C MET A 135 -2.56 -7.65 -2.51
N MET A 136 -3.44 -6.67 -2.23
CA MET A 136 -3.16 -5.25 -2.43
C MET A 136 -2.09 -4.75 -1.47
N ASP A 137 -2.09 -5.23 -0.23
CA ASP A 137 -1.06 -4.91 0.76
C ASP A 137 0.31 -5.44 0.33
N ILE A 138 0.41 -6.69 -0.15
CA ILE A 138 1.68 -7.23 -0.67
C ILE A 138 2.14 -6.42 -1.89
N ARG A 139 1.24 -6.06 -2.81
CA ARG A 139 1.58 -5.21 -3.97
C ARG A 139 2.03 -3.80 -3.57
N ARG A 140 1.42 -3.22 -2.54
CA ARG A 140 1.84 -1.92 -1.97
C ARG A 140 3.26 -2.04 -1.45
N VAL A 141 3.54 -3.07 -0.65
CA VAL A 141 4.87 -3.33 -0.09
C VAL A 141 5.90 -3.58 -1.19
N LEU A 142 5.57 -4.31 -2.26
CA LEU A 142 6.43 -4.47 -3.44
C LEU A 142 6.79 -3.11 -4.07
N SER A 143 5.80 -2.23 -4.21
CA SER A 143 5.99 -0.88 -4.74
C SER A 143 6.85 0.00 -3.83
N GLU A 144 6.71 -0.15 -2.51
CA GLU A 144 7.56 0.49 -1.51
C GLU A 144 9.02 0.01 -1.60
N ASN A 145 9.26 -1.22 -2.09
CA ASN A 145 10.60 -1.77 -2.36
C ASN A 145 11.06 -1.57 -3.81
N ARG A 146 10.54 -0.54 -4.49
CA ARG A 146 10.97 -0.07 -5.82
C ARG A 146 10.70 -1.04 -6.98
N GLU A 147 9.92 -2.11 -6.76
CA GLU A 147 9.43 -2.95 -7.84
C GLU A 147 7.98 -2.60 -8.19
N ARG A 148 7.72 -2.38 -9.47
CA ARG A 148 6.37 -2.04 -9.95
C ARG A 148 5.73 -3.23 -10.63
N MET A 149 4.54 -3.59 -10.16
CA MET A 149 3.67 -4.54 -10.82
C MET A 149 2.57 -3.81 -11.58
N THR A 150 2.40 -4.12 -12.86
CA THR A 150 1.32 -3.53 -13.67
C THR A 150 -0.04 -4.06 -13.22
N ASP A 151 -1.10 -3.28 -13.44
CA ASP A 151 -2.46 -3.70 -13.11
C ASP A 151 -2.87 -4.98 -13.83
N GLU A 152 -2.40 -5.19 -15.07
CA GLU A 152 -2.70 -6.39 -15.84
C GLU A 152 -2.01 -7.64 -15.28
N LYS A 153 -0.73 -7.53 -14.89
CA LYS A 153 0.00 -8.64 -14.25
C LYS A 153 -0.67 -8.99 -12.92
N PHE A 154 -1.00 -7.98 -12.11
CA PHE A 154 -1.67 -8.18 -10.83
C PHE A 154 -3.07 -8.80 -10.98
N ALA A 155 -3.87 -8.30 -11.93
CA ALA A 155 -5.19 -8.85 -12.24
C ALA A 155 -5.12 -10.31 -12.69
N SER A 156 -4.13 -10.66 -13.52
CA SER A 156 -3.91 -12.05 -13.93
C SER A 156 -3.55 -12.95 -12.75
N ILE A 157 -2.72 -12.47 -11.82
CA ILE A 157 -2.36 -13.22 -10.60
C ILE A 157 -3.61 -13.46 -9.75
N LEU A 158 -4.41 -12.41 -9.49
CA LEU A 158 -5.65 -12.53 -8.71
C LEU A 158 -6.58 -13.61 -9.26
N LEU A 159 -6.77 -13.64 -10.59
CA LEU A 159 -7.64 -14.61 -11.26
C LEU A 159 -7.04 -16.02 -11.33
N SER A 160 -5.73 -16.17 -11.22
CA SER A 160 -5.06 -17.48 -11.29
C SER A 160 -4.99 -18.17 -9.91
N ASN A 161 -4.90 -17.38 -8.85
CA ASN A 161 -4.70 -17.84 -7.47
C ASN A 161 -6.01 -18.26 -6.76
N VAL A 162 -7.10 -18.45 -7.50
CA VAL A 162 -8.39 -18.86 -6.94
C VAL A 162 -8.81 -20.27 -7.38
N SER A 163 -7.88 -21.07 -7.89
CA SER A 163 -8.14 -22.43 -8.41
C SER A 163 -8.89 -23.33 -7.44
N ASP A 164 -8.60 -23.18 -6.16
CA ASP A 164 -9.09 -24.09 -5.13
C ASP A 164 -10.53 -23.77 -4.69
N VAL A 165 -11.00 -22.55 -4.96
CA VAL A 165 -12.32 -22.05 -4.56
C VAL A 165 -13.22 -21.78 -5.76
N TYR A 166 -12.66 -21.20 -6.82
CA TYR A 166 -13.36 -20.81 -8.05
C TYR A 166 -12.63 -21.34 -9.30
N PRO A 167 -12.60 -22.66 -9.53
CA PRO A 167 -11.89 -23.26 -10.67
C PRO A 167 -12.40 -22.75 -12.03
N GLU A 168 -13.70 -22.45 -12.15
CA GLU A 168 -14.29 -21.91 -13.39
C GLU A 168 -13.74 -20.53 -13.77
N ILE A 169 -13.44 -19.68 -12.78
CA ILE A 169 -12.82 -18.37 -13.04
C ILE A 169 -11.45 -18.56 -13.68
N VAL A 170 -10.65 -19.49 -13.13
CA VAL A 170 -9.30 -19.80 -13.63
C VAL A 170 -9.38 -20.37 -15.04
N ARG A 171 -10.31 -21.30 -15.29
CA ARG A 171 -10.53 -21.88 -16.62
C ARG A 171 -10.86 -20.81 -17.66
N GLU A 172 -11.85 -19.97 -17.40
CA GLU A 172 -12.24 -18.88 -18.30
C GLU A 172 -11.11 -17.87 -18.51
N HIS A 173 -10.36 -17.54 -17.45
CA HIS A 173 -9.20 -16.65 -17.56
C HIS A 173 -8.13 -17.23 -18.48
N ASN A 174 -7.80 -18.52 -18.30
CA ASN A 174 -6.84 -19.22 -19.15
C ASN A 174 -7.29 -19.30 -20.62
N GLU A 175 -8.57 -19.53 -20.86
CA GLU A 175 -9.14 -19.52 -22.22
C GLU A 175 -9.02 -18.13 -22.86
N ARG A 176 -9.40 -17.06 -22.16
CA ARG A 176 -9.27 -15.69 -22.68
C ARG A 176 -7.82 -15.29 -22.94
N ALA A 177 -6.91 -15.67 -22.05
CA ALA A 177 -5.48 -15.44 -22.23
C ALA A 177 -4.93 -16.18 -23.46
N ARG A 178 -5.35 -17.43 -23.67
CA ARG A 178 -4.88 -18.29 -24.77
C ARG A 178 -5.43 -17.84 -26.13
N PHE A 179 -6.73 -17.54 -26.21
CA PHE A 179 -7.41 -17.33 -27.49
C PHE A 179 -7.52 -15.86 -27.88
N ASN A 180 -7.76 -14.97 -26.92
CA ASN A 180 -8.03 -13.55 -27.20
C ASN A 180 -6.82 -12.64 -26.91
N ARG A 181 -5.75 -13.18 -26.29
CA ARG A 181 -4.63 -12.41 -25.73
C ARG A 181 -5.09 -11.23 -24.86
N GLU A 182 -6.28 -11.38 -24.27
CA GLU A 182 -6.93 -10.33 -23.52
C GLU A 182 -6.21 -10.17 -22.18
N ARG A 183 -5.83 -8.93 -21.85
CA ARG A 183 -5.22 -8.61 -20.56
C ARG A 183 -6.32 -8.13 -19.62
N PRO A 184 -6.55 -8.82 -18.49
CA PRO A 184 -7.61 -8.43 -17.57
C PRO A 184 -7.29 -7.07 -16.95
N SER A 185 -8.28 -6.19 -16.86
CA SER A 185 -8.18 -5.01 -16.02
C SER A 185 -8.37 -5.40 -14.55
N LEU A 186 -7.71 -4.67 -13.64
CA LEU A 186 -7.85 -4.91 -12.20
C LEU A 186 -9.31 -4.82 -11.73
N ARG A 187 -10.05 -3.83 -12.25
CA ARG A 187 -11.48 -3.66 -11.94
C ARG A 187 -12.31 -4.87 -12.37
N ASN A 188 -12.06 -5.43 -13.55
CA ASN A 188 -12.77 -6.61 -14.02
C ASN A 188 -12.43 -7.84 -13.17
N ALA A 189 -11.14 -8.04 -12.86
CA ALA A 189 -10.72 -9.15 -12.01
C ALA A 189 -11.39 -9.12 -10.63
N ILE A 190 -11.38 -7.98 -9.95
CA ILE A 190 -12.06 -7.79 -8.66
C ILE A 190 -13.55 -8.07 -8.79
N GLY A 191 -14.22 -7.48 -9.79
CA GLY A 191 -15.66 -7.67 -9.98
C GLY A 191 -16.04 -9.13 -10.23
N ARG A 192 -15.22 -9.91 -10.96
CA ARG A 192 -15.47 -11.34 -11.18
C ARG A 192 -15.36 -12.15 -9.90
N LEU A 193 -14.37 -11.86 -9.06
CA LEU A 193 -14.20 -12.53 -7.77
C LEU A 193 -15.35 -12.20 -6.81
N GLU A 194 -15.73 -10.93 -6.71
CA GLU A 194 -16.85 -10.49 -5.86
C GLU A 194 -18.18 -11.11 -6.33
N THR A 195 -18.42 -11.18 -7.65
CA THR A 195 -19.62 -11.80 -8.21
C THR A 195 -19.67 -13.29 -7.90
N ALA A 196 -18.56 -14.00 -7.99
CA ALA A 196 -18.52 -15.43 -7.67
C ALA A 196 -18.75 -15.71 -6.19
N GLU A 197 -18.28 -14.85 -5.28
CA GLU A 197 -18.61 -14.97 -3.85
C GLU A 197 -20.12 -14.91 -3.62
N VAL A 198 -20.80 -13.94 -4.24
CA VAL A 198 -22.26 -13.79 -4.11
C VAL A 198 -23.01 -15.00 -4.68
N MET A 199 -22.62 -15.49 -5.87
CA MET A 199 -23.28 -16.64 -6.49
C MET A 199 -23.16 -17.92 -5.66
N VAL A 200 -22.03 -18.15 -4.99
CA VAL A 200 -21.86 -19.31 -4.09
C VAL A 200 -22.72 -19.17 -2.84
N ILE A 201 -22.75 -17.97 -2.22
CA ILE A 201 -23.60 -17.70 -1.06
C ILE A 201 -25.07 -17.93 -1.41
N ASP A 202 -25.53 -17.43 -2.56
CA ASP A 202 -26.92 -17.60 -3.01
C ASP A 202 -27.26 -19.09 -3.21
N GLN A 203 -26.34 -19.89 -3.76
CA GLN A 203 -26.54 -21.33 -3.93
C GLN A 203 -26.55 -22.10 -2.61
N GLU A 204 -25.75 -21.72 -1.62
CA GLU A 204 -25.77 -22.31 -0.28
C GLU A 204 -27.06 -21.99 0.46
N VAL A 205 -27.53 -20.73 0.40
CA VAL A 205 -28.81 -20.31 0.99
C VAL A 205 -29.98 -21.09 0.36
N VAL A 206 -29.99 -21.24 -0.96
CA VAL A 206 -31.02 -22.03 -1.65
C VAL A 206 -31.01 -23.50 -1.22
N LYS A 207 -29.82 -24.11 -1.06
CA LYS A 207 -29.71 -25.48 -0.54
C LYS A 207 -30.23 -25.61 0.89
N ASP A 208 -29.91 -24.67 1.77
CA ASP A 208 -30.36 -24.67 3.16
C ASP A 208 -31.89 -24.49 3.27
N VAL A 209 -32.49 -23.67 2.41
CA VAL A 209 -33.96 -23.52 2.33
C VAL A 209 -34.60 -24.81 1.84
N LEU A 210 -34.06 -25.43 0.77
CA LEU A 210 -34.60 -26.69 0.24
C LEU A 210 -34.47 -27.86 1.23
N VAL A 211 -33.38 -27.93 2.00
CA VAL A 211 -33.20 -28.96 3.04
C VAL A 211 -34.21 -28.78 4.17
N LYS A 212 -34.48 -27.54 4.60
CA LYS A 212 -35.52 -27.24 5.60
C LYS A 212 -36.93 -27.56 5.11
N ASP A 213 -37.25 -27.22 3.86
CA ASP A 213 -38.57 -27.52 3.26
C ASP A 213 -38.82 -29.03 3.09
N VAL A 214 -37.77 -29.83 2.89
CA VAL A 214 -37.88 -31.29 2.85
C VAL A 214 -38.05 -31.87 4.27
N ALA A 215 -37.30 -31.36 5.25
CA ALA A 215 -37.43 -31.79 6.64
C ALA A 215 -38.82 -31.48 7.23
N ASP A 216 -39.41 -30.33 6.90
CA ASP A 216 -40.75 -29.95 7.38
C ASP A 216 -41.88 -30.76 6.70
N LYS A 217 -41.65 -31.30 5.50
CA LYS A 217 -42.62 -32.17 4.80
C LYS A 217 -42.63 -33.61 5.31
N ASP A 218 -41.51 -34.11 5.83
CA ASP A 218 -41.42 -35.48 6.37
C ASP A 218 -42.04 -35.62 7.78
N VAL A 219 -42.33 -34.52 8.49
CA VAL A 219 -42.99 -34.55 9.80
C VAL A 219 -44.53 -34.58 9.68
N GLY A 220 -45.09 -34.37 8.48
CA GLY A 220 -46.53 -34.23 8.25
C GLY A 220 -47.33 -35.50 7.92
N THR A 221 -46.70 -36.69 7.80
CA THR A 221 -47.39 -37.91 7.35
C THR A 221 -47.23 -39.08 8.31
N THR A 222 -47.74 -38.94 9.55
CA THR A 222 -48.18 -40.10 10.33
C THR A 222 -49.66 -40.33 10.08
N VAL A 223 -49.96 -41.23 9.15
CA VAL A 223 -51.30 -41.79 8.94
C VAL A 223 -51.65 -42.64 10.16
N GLU A 224 -52.63 -42.19 10.95
CA GLU A 224 -53.28 -43.05 11.95
C GLU A 224 -54.01 -44.18 11.22
N VAL A 225 -53.43 -45.38 11.28
CA VAL A 225 -54.13 -46.62 10.95
C VAL A 225 -54.93 -46.99 12.19
N MET A 226 -56.22 -46.64 12.23
CA MET A 226 -57.15 -47.18 13.23
C MET A 226 -57.49 -48.62 12.87
N ASP A 227 -57.01 -49.54 13.71
CA ASP A 227 -57.34 -50.97 13.69
C ASP A 227 -58.85 -51.20 13.88
N LEU A 228 -59.39 -52.07 13.01
CA LEU A 228 -60.71 -52.68 13.14
C LEU A 228 -60.61 -53.91 14.04
N THR A 229 -61.23 -53.87 15.22
CA THR A 229 -61.83 -55.03 15.89
C THR A 229 -62.96 -54.60 16.78
#